data_AF-A0A2V6TQS2-F1
#
_entry.id   AF-A0A2V6TQS2-F1
#
_cell.length_a   1.000
_cell.length_b   1.000
_cell.length_c   1.000
_cell.angle_alpha   90.00
_cell.angle_beta   90.00
_cell.angle_gamma   90.00
#
_symmetry.space_group_name_H-M   'P 1'
#
loop_
_entity.id
_entity.type
_entity.pdbx_description
1 polymer ?
#
loop_
_entity_poly.entity_id
_entity_poly.type
_entity_poly.pdbx_seq_one_letter_code
_entity_poly.pdbx_strand_id
1 'polypeptide(L)'
;MELLEGQFSADESARLCRNYRYAAERVMRIMAGWIALTPELSAKLLLGRHVWDNAQHADAWGKRLPELRAHAQESEPPNQAFVALMDALEEP
;
A
#
# COMPACT_ATOMS: atom_id res chain seq x y z
N MET A 1 -1.87 -26.30 13.14
CA MET A 1 -1.66 -25.17 12.22
C MET A 1 -0.17 -25.03 12.08
N GLU A 2 0.41 -25.69 11.08
CA GLU A 2 1.85 -25.63 10.82
C GLU A 2 2.24 -24.19 10.50
N LEU A 3 3.29 -23.71 11.16
CA LEU A 3 3.93 -22.43 10.88
C LEU A 3 4.71 -22.57 9.58
N LEU A 4 4.47 -21.66 8.63
CA LEU A 4 5.10 -21.65 7.31
C LEU A 4 6.52 -21.05 7.41
N GLU A 5 7.53 -21.89 7.60
CA GLU A 5 8.94 -21.47 7.45
C GLU A 5 9.33 -21.38 5.96
N GLY A 6 9.83 -20.22 5.52
CA GLY A 6 10.78 -20.12 4.41
C GLY A 6 10.28 -20.35 2.96
N GLN A 7 9.03 -20.03 2.61
CA GLN A 7 8.51 -20.29 1.24
C GLN A 7 8.98 -19.32 0.16
N PHE A 8 9.46 -18.13 0.50
CA PHE A 8 9.84 -17.10 -0.47
C PHE A 8 11.34 -16.81 -0.39
N SER A 9 11.98 -16.73 -1.55
CA SER A 9 13.31 -16.15 -1.67
C SER A 9 13.32 -14.67 -1.24
N ALA A 10 14.52 -14.13 -0.99
CA ALA A 10 14.68 -12.71 -0.68
C ALA A 10 14.12 -11.82 -1.81
N ASP A 11 14.35 -12.21 -3.07
CA ASP A 11 13.88 -11.48 -4.25
C ASP A 11 12.35 -11.51 -4.38
N GLU A 12 11.72 -12.66 -4.13
CA GLU A 12 10.26 -12.77 -4.10
C GLU A 12 9.65 -11.95 -2.97
N SER A 13 10.28 -11.99 -1.80
CA SER A 13 9.87 -11.17 -0.66
C SER A 13 10.01 -9.68 -0.97
N ALA A 14 11.08 -9.26 -1.65
CA ALA A 14 11.28 -7.88 -2.04
C ALA A 14 10.21 -7.42 -3.05
N ARG A 15 9.90 -8.25 -4.05
CA ARG A 15 8.81 -8.00 -5.00
C ARG A 15 7.46 -7.86 -4.29
N LEU A 16 7.16 -8.76 -3.34
CA LEU A 16 5.93 -8.67 -2.55
C LEU A 16 5.89 -7.39 -1.70
N CYS A 17 7.01 -6.99 -1.09
CA CYS A 17 7.11 -5.73 -0.35
C CYS A 17 6.81 -4.52 -1.25
N ARG A 18 7.36 -4.48 -2.48
CA ARG A 18 7.05 -3.42 -3.46
C ARG A 18 5.57 -3.39 -3.85
N ASN A 19 4.96 -4.57 -4.04
CA ASN A 19 3.54 -4.71 -4.36
C ASN A 19 2.63 -4.19 -3.24
N TYR A 20 2.92 -4.57 -1.99
CA TYR A 20 2.14 -4.09 -0.84
C TYR A 20 2.36 -2.61 -0.57
N ARG A 21 3.58 -2.11 -0.77
CA ARG A 21 3.85 -0.67 -0.69
C ARG A 21 3.06 0.11 -1.73
N TYR A 22 3.07 -0.33 -2.99
CA TYR A 22 2.27 0.26 -4.07
C TYR A 22 0.78 0.30 -3.69
N ALA A 23 0.23 -0.80 -3.19
CA ALA A 23 -1.16 -0.85 -2.75
C ALA A 23 -1.46 0.17 -1.63
N ALA A 24 -0.61 0.24 -0.60
CA ALA A 24 -0.78 1.20 0.49
C ALA A 24 -0.73 2.66 -0.01
N GLU A 25 0.20 2.98 -0.91
CA GLU A 25 0.31 4.32 -1.51
C GLU A 25 -0.90 4.68 -2.37
N ARG A 26 -1.44 3.75 -3.16
CA ARG A 26 -2.65 3.98 -3.97
C ARG A 26 -3.88 4.20 -3.09
N VAL A 27 -4.11 3.32 -2.11
CA VAL A 27 -5.26 3.42 -1.20
C VAL A 27 -5.18 4.70 -0.35
N MET A 28 -3.99 5.08 0.12
CA MET A 28 -3.76 6.35 0.81
C MET A 28 -4.23 7.55 -0.04
N ARG A 29 -3.85 7.58 -1.33
CA ARG A 29 -4.18 8.66 -2.25
C ARG A 29 -5.68 8.72 -2.56
N ILE A 30 -6.29 7.57 -2.82
CA ILE A 30 -7.73 7.45 -3.08
C ILE A 30 -8.53 8.00 -1.89
N MET A 31 -8.25 7.52 -0.67
CA MET A 31 -8.96 7.98 0.53
C MET A 31 -8.72 9.47 0.81
N ALA A 32 -7.51 9.98 0.57
CA ALA A 32 -7.23 11.40 0.69
C ALA A 32 -8.06 12.25 -0.31
N GLY A 33 -8.28 11.75 -1.52
CA GLY A 33 -9.21 12.35 -2.48
C GLY A 33 -10.65 12.39 -1.94
N TRP A 34 -11.14 11.29 -1.38
CA TRP A 34 -12.48 11.22 -0.79
C TRP A 34 -12.67 12.16 0.41
N ILE A 35 -11.62 12.42 1.22
CA ILE A 35 -11.70 13.39 2.34
C ILE A 35 -12.11 14.78 1.84
N ALA A 36 -11.63 15.19 0.65
CA ALA A 36 -11.96 16.49 0.09
C ALA A 36 -13.44 16.60 -0.34
N LEU A 37 -14.04 15.48 -0.76
CA LEU A 37 -15.41 15.41 -1.29
C LEU A 37 -16.47 15.07 -0.23
N THR A 38 -16.07 14.43 0.86
CA THR A 38 -16.96 14.02 1.94
C THR A 38 -17.42 15.24 2.75
N PRO A 39 -18.71 15.51 2.96
CA PRO A 39 -19.15 16.63 3.79
C PRO A 39 -19.14 16.31 5.30
N GLU A 40 -19.38 15.06 5.69
CA GLU A 40 -19.52 14.67 7.10
C GLU A 40 -18.17 14.65 7.83
N LEU A 41 -18.06 15.42 8.92
CA LEU A 41 -16.82 15.49 9.72
C LEU A 41 -16.41 14.13 10.29
N SER A 42 -17.36 13.34 10.79
CA SER A 42 -17.09 12.02 11.34
C SER A 42 -16.47 11.07 10.31
N ALA A 43 -16.97 11.11 9.07
CA ALA A 43 -16.43 10.32 7.96
C ALA A 43 -15.03 10.80 7.57
N LYS A 44 -14.77 12.11 7.52
CA LYS A 44 -13.41 12.66 7.30
C LYS A 44 -12.41 12.18 8.35
N LEU A 45 -12.80 12.18 9.63
CA LEU A 45 -11.91 11.73 10.70
C LEU A 45 -11.57 10.24 10.56
N LEU A 46 -12.55 9.41 10.18
CA LEU A 46 -12.32 8.00 9.90
C LEU A 46 -11.39 7.79 8.69
N LEU A 47 -11.66 8.47 7.57
CA LEU A 47 -10.80 8.42 6.38
C LEU A 47 -9.38 8.90 6.70
N GLY A 48 -9.25 9.99 7.48
CA GLY A 48 -7.95 10.51 7.92
C GLY A 48 -7.15 9.50 8.73
N ARG A 49 -7.82 8.71 9.59
CA ARG A 49 -7.17 7.59 10.30
C ARG A 49 -6.65 6.55 9.32
N HIS A 50 -7.43 6.14 8.33
CA HIS A 50 -6.99 5.17 7.34
C HIS A 50 -5.86 5.69 6.44
N VAL A 51 -5.87 6.98 6.10
CA VAL A 51 -4.76 7.63 5.39
C VAL A 51 -3.47 7.51 6.21
N TRP A 52 -3.55 7.79 7.52
CA TRP A 52 -2.41 7.63 8.42
C TRP A 52 -1.94 6.16 8.50
N ASP A 53 -2.86 5.20 8.67
CA ASP A 53 -2.50 3.77 8.74
C ASP A 53 -1.79 3.33 7.45
N ASN A 54 -2.27 3.75 6.26
CA ASN A 54 -1.62 3.40 4.99
C ASN A 54 -0.26 4.09 4.81
N ALA A 55 -0.09 5.31 5.30
CA ALA A 55 1.22 5.98 5.31
C ALA A 55 2.24 5.20 6.15
N GLN A 56 1.83 4.74 7.33
CA GLN A 56 2.66 3.90 8.21
C GLN A 56 3.02 2.57 7.54
N HIS A 57 2.06 1.92 6.85
CA HIS A 57 2.32 0.69 6.11
C HIS A 57 3.30 0.91 4.95
N ALA A 58 3.10 1.97 4.15
CA ALA A 58 4.00 2.29 3.04
C ALA A 58 5.44 2.48 3.54
N ASP A 59 5.64 3.26 4.61
CA ASP A 59 6.95 3.46 5.23
C ASP A 59 7.55 2.15 5.76
N ALA A 60 6.77 1.32 6.44
CA ALA A 60 7.23 0.03 6.96
C ALA A 60 7.74 -0.90 5.84
N TRP A 61 7.00 -1.00 4.72
CA TRP A 61 7.46 -1.76 3.56
C TRP A 61 8.72 -1.16 2.93
N GLY A 62 8.78 0.17 2.82
CA GLY A 62 9.94 0.88 2.29
C GLY A 62 11.21 0.64 3.11
N LYS A 63 11.08 0.53 4.44
CA LYS A 63 12.18 0.21 5.37
C LYS A 63 12.61 -1.26 5.33
N ARG A 64 11.70 -2.18 4.98
CA ARG A 64 12.00 -3.61 4.84
C ARG A 64 12.82 -3.93 3.58
N LEU A 65 12.69 -3.14 2.51
CA LEU A 65 13.37 -3.40 1.24
C LEU A 65 14.91 -3.46 1.34
N PRO A 66 15.61 -2.53 2.04
CA PRO A 66 17.05 -2.62 2.25
C PRO A 66 17.49 -3.88 3.01
N GLU A 67 16.68 -4.38 3.93
CA GLU A 67 16.96 -5.62 4.67
C GLU A 67 16.96 -6.85 3.73
N LEU A 68 16.27 -6.73 2.59
CA LEU A 68 16.21 -7.71 1.51
C LEU A 68 17.17 -7.39 0.36
N ARG A 69 18.10 -6.43 0.54
CA ARG A 69 19.05 -5.95 -0.49
C ARG A 69 18.39 -5.32 -1.73
N ALA A 70 17.17 -4.82 -1.59
CA ALA A 70 16.47 -4.04 -2.61
C ALA A 70 16.56 -2.53 -2.33
N HIS A 71 16.25 -1.70 -3.33
CA HIS A 71 16.23 -0.25 -3.16
C HIS A 71 15.14 0.18 -2.18
N ALA A 72 15.50 1.08 -1.25
CA ALA A 72 14.56 1.60 -0.28
C ALA A 72 13.42 2.37 -0.96
N GLN A 73 12.23 2.33 -0.37
CA GLN A 73 11.09 3.14 -0.78
C GLN A 73 10.66 2.94 -2.26
N GLU A 74 10.97 1.79 -2.84
CA GLU A 74 10.58 1.41 -4.19
C GLU A 74 9.19 0.76 -4.18
N SER A 75 8.32 1.15 -5.12
CA SER A 75 6.97 0.61 -5.28
C SER A 75 6.78 0.07 -6.70
N GLU A 76 6.08 -1.05 -6.82
CA GLU A 76 5.80 -1.71 -8.09
C GLU A 76 4.39 -2.33 -8.02
N PRO A 77 3.54 -2.21 -9.05
CA PRO A 77 2.24 -2.87 -9.04
C PRO A 77 2.39 -4.39 -9.25
N PRO A 78 1.53 -5.22 -8.62
CA PRO A 78 1.60 -6.67 -8.78
C PRO A 78 1.24 -7.16 -10.19
N ASN A 79 0.38 -6.43 -10.91
CA ASN A 79 -0.01 -6.67 -12.30
C ASN A 79 -0.88 -5.51 -12.82
N GLN A 80 -1.13 -5.50 -14.13
CA GLN A 80 -1.96 -4.47 -14.80
C GLN A 80 -3.43 -4.47 -14.33
N ALA A 81 -4.00 -5.63 -13.99
CA ALA A 81 -5.38 -5.69 -13.49
C ALA A 81 -5.53 -4.98 -12.15
N PHE A 82 -4.52 -5.04 -11.29
CA PHE A 82 -4.50 -4.31 -10.02
C PHE A 82 -4.34 -2.79 -10.22
N VAL A 83 -3.57 -2.37 -11.23
CA VAL A 83 -3.50 -0.96 -11.63
C VAL A 83 -4.88 -0.47 -12.08
N ALA A 84 -5.51 -1.19 -13.00
CA ALA A 84 -6.85 -0.85 -13.50
C ALA A 84 -7.91 -0.81 -12.38
N LEU A 85 -7.83 -1.73 -11.40
CA LEU A 85 -8.68 -1.68 -10.21
C LEU A 85 -8.45 -0.39 -9.40
N MET A 86 -7.20 -0.03 -9.13
CA MET A 86 -6.88 1.18 -8.37
C MET A 86 -7.30 2.45 -9.10
N ASP A 87 -7.15 2.49 -10.42
CA ASP A 87 -7.60 3.60 -11.25
C ASP A 87 -9.13 3.73 -11.20
N ALA A 88 -9.87 2.62 -11.34
CA ALA A 88 -11.33 2.62 -11.22
C ALA A 88 -11.85 3.03 -9.83
N LEU A 89 -11.06 2.83 -8.76
CA LEU A 89 -11.39 3.29 -7.41
C LEU A 89 -11.06 4.77 -7.18
N GLU A 90 -10.20 5.36 -8.01
CA GLU A 90 -9.80 6.77 -7.96
C GLU A 90 -10.69 7.66 -8.85
N GLU A 91 -11.37 7.08 -9.83
CA GLU A 91 -12.38 7.75 -10.64
C GLU A 91 -13.60 8.19 -9.80
N PRO A 92 -14.00 9.48 -9.84
CA PRO A 92 -15.15 10.02 -9.08
C PRO A 92 -16.53 9.47 -9.47
#